data_AF-A0A2D4ZR92-F1
#
_entry.id   AF-A0A2D4ZR92-F1
#
_cell.length_a   1.000
_cell.length_b   1.000
_cell.length_c   1.000
_cell.angle_alpha   90.00
_cell.angle_beta   90.00
_cell.angle_gamma   90.00
#
_symmetry.space_group_name_H-M   'P 1'
#
loop_
_entity.id
_entity.type
_entity.pdbx_description
1 polymer ?
#
loop_
_entity_poly.entity_id
_entity_poly.type
_entity_poly.pdbx_seq_one_letter_code
_entity_poly.pdbx_strand_id
1 'polypeptide(L)'
;MVKITYKGETRNIPANYLKGLNKTDREKQIKSIFEGKVRPDTKAPEKKSKFVVDFEKKYGKKITDEDFIHKNIITRTGQKQIIKKGMGAYFSSGSRPNQTPQSWSYARLASVIMGGAARKSDKKIWDKYKIK
;
A
#
# COMPACT_ATOMS: atom_id res chain seq x y z
N MET A 1 -11.17 -1.11 13.65
CA MET A 1 -10.36 0.12 13.66
C MET A 1 -9.93 0.39 15.09
N VAL A 2 -8.86 1.18 15.32
CA VAL A 2 -8.35 1.53 16.65
C VAL A 2 -8.03 3.03 16.66
N LYS A 3 -8.47 3.73 17.71
CA LYS A 3 -8.12 5.13 17.95
C LYS A 3 -6.74 5.20 18.60
N ILE A 4 -5.86 6.02 18.04
CA ILE A 4 -4.53 6.32 18.59
C ILE A 4 -4.37 7.83 18.71
N THR A 5 -3.64 8.26 19.73
CA THR A 5 -3.35 9.67 19.98
C THR A 5 -1.85 9.89 20.05
N TYR A 6 -1.35 10.93 19.39
CA TYR A 6 0.04 11.35 19.43
C TYR A 6 0.12 12.88 19.33
N LYS A 7 0.84 13.52 20.26
CA LYS A 7 0.98 15.00 20.32
C LYS A 7 -0.35 15.76 20.25
N GLY A 8 -1.40 15.24 20.89
CA GLY A 8 -2.74 15.86 20.91
C GLY A 8 -3.60 15.59 19.67
N GLU A 9 -3.07 14.99 18.61
CA GLU A 9 -3.86 14.55 17.46
C GLU A 9 -4.38 13.12 17.68
N THR A 10 -5.67 12.88 17.40
CA THR A 10 -6.26 11.53 17.39
C THR A 10 -6.58 11.08 15.98
N ARG A 11 -6.15 9.87 15.62
CA ARG A 11 -6.45 9.23 14.34
C ARG A 11 -7.09 7.86 14.56
N ASN A 12 -8.02 7.49 13.69
CA ASN A 12 -8.63 6.17 13.67
C ASN A 12 -8.00 5.33 12.55
N ILE A 13 -7.26 4.28 12.90
CA ILE A 13 -6.51 3.46 11.92
C ILE A 13 -6.90 1.98 11.97
N PRO A 14 -6.58 1.17 10.94
CA PRO A 14 -6.79 -0.27 11.00
C PRO A 14 -6.01 -0.92 12.15
N ALA A 15 -6.66 -1.81 12.91
CA ALA A 15 -6.05 -2.51 14.05
C ALA A 15 -4.77 -3.29 13.64
N ASN A 16 -4.78 -3.82 12.41
CA ASN A 16 -3.66 -4.55 11.83
C ASN A 16 -2.38 -3.72 11.64
N TYR A 17 -2.43 -2.39 11.77
CA TYR A 17 -1.25 -1.54 11.68
C TYR A 17 -0.40 -1.57 12.95
N LEU A 18 -0.95 -2.08 14.05
CA LEU A 18 -0.28 -2.20 15.35
C LEU A 18 -0.21 -3.65 15.85
N LYS A 19 -0.71 -4.61 15.05
CA LYS A 19 -0.79 -6.01 15.46
C LYS A 19 0.60 -6.65 15.51
N GLY A 20 0.90 -7.34 16.61
CA GLY A 20 2.16 -8.07 16.80
C GLY A 20 3.34 -7.21 17.24
N LEU A 21 3.09 -5.95 17.65
CA LEU A 21 4.12 -5.06 18.17
C LEU A 21 4.20 -5.12 19.69
N ASN A 22 5.42 -5.12 20.24
CA ASN A 22 5.64 -4.84 21.66
C ASN A 22 5.39 -3.35 21.95
N LYS A 23 5.39 -2.97 23.25
CA LYS A 23 5.10 -1.59 23.69
C LYS A 23 5.97 -0.55 22.97
N THR A 24 7.28 -0.78 22.92
CA THR A 24 8.27 0.12 22.31
C THR A 24 8.08 0.26 20.79
N ASP A 25 7.92 -0.85 20.09
CA ASP A 25 7.72 -0.85 18.64
C ASP A 25 6.37 -0.23 18.26
N ARG A 26 5.35 -0.42 19.10
CA ARG A 26 4.03 0.19 18.93
C ARG A 26 4.13 1.71 19.02
N GLU A 27 4.87 2.25 19.97
CA GLU A 27 5.10 3.70 20.10
C GLU A 27 5.87 4.27 18.90
N LYS A 28 6.94 3.60 18.45
CA LYS A 28 7.70 3.98 17.25
C LYS A 28 6.83 3.94 15.98
N GLN A 29 6.03 2.90 15.82
CA GLN A 29 5.09 2.76 14.71
C GLN A 29 4.07 3.90 14.71
N ILE A 30 3.43 4.17 15.86
CA ILE A 30 2.49 5.29 16.01
C ILE A 30 3.16 6.61 15.64
N LYS A 31 4.34 6.92 16.21
CA LYS A 31 5.11 8.13 15.88
C LYS A 31 5.33 8.26 14.37
N SER A 32 5.79 7.20 13.72
CA SER A 32 6.02 7.22 12.27
C SER A 32 4.74 7.47 11.47
N ILE A 33 3.58 7.01 11.94
CA ILE A 33 2.28 7.17 11.24
C ILE A 33 1.85 8.64 11.30
N PHE A 34 1.99 9.27 12.47
CA PHE A 34 1.64 10.68 12.65
C PHE A 34 2.60 11.61 11.91
N GLU A 35 3.91 11.35 12.01
CA GLU A 35 4.95 12.18 11.38
C GLU A 35 5.11 11.93 9.87
N GLY A 36 4.37 10.98 9.28
CA GLY A 36 4.49 10.66 7.86
C GLY A 36 5.88 10.16 7.47
N LYS A 37 6.55 9.41 8.35
CA LYS A 37 7.87 8.84 8.12
C LYS A 37 7.80 7.38 7.68
N VAL A 38 8.92 6.87 7.16
CA VAL A 38 9.08 5.45 6.87
C VAL A 38 8.85 4.63 8.15
N ARG A 39 8.22 3.46 8.02
CA ARG A 39 7.96 2.58 9.16
C ARG A 39 9.29 2.08 9.76
N PRO A 40 9.41 2.05 11.09
CA PRO A 40 10.56 1.43 11.74
C PRO A 40 10.57 -0.07 11.48
N ASP A 41 11.76 -0.65 11.54
CA ASP A 41 11.91 -2.10 11.59
C ASP A 41 11.45 -2.61 12.97
N THR A 42 10.66 -3.68 12.95
CA THR A 42 10.04 -4.27 14.13
C THR A 42 10.07 -5.79 14.02
N LYS A 43 9.81 -6.48 15.14
CA LYS A 43 9.72 -7.95 15.15
C LYS A 43 8.41 -8.50 14.54
N ALA A 44 7.53 -7.63 14.04
CA ALA A 44 6.29 -8.08 13.39
C ALA A 44 6.60 -8.85 12.09
N PRO A 45 5.79 -9.86 11.74
CA PRO A 45 6.01 -10.62 10.52
C PRO A 45 5.79 -9.76 9.28
N GLU A 46 6.73 -9.84 8.34
CA GLU A 46 6.56 -9.24 7.02
C GLU A 46 5.53 -10.01 6.20
N LYS A 47 4.58 -9.29 5.57
CA LYS A 47 3.54 -9.92 4.76
C LYS A 47 3.37 -9.24 3.41
N LYS A 48 3.74 -9.96 2.36
CA LYS A 48 3.44 -9.59 0.98
C LYS A 48 1.92 -9.50 0.78
N SER A 49 1.50 -8.52 -0.03
CA SER A 49 0.07 -8.36 -0.34
C SER A 49 -0.46 -9.56 -1.12
N LYS A 50 -1.64 -10.06 -0.75
CA LYS A 50 -2.33 -11.13 -1.47
C LYS A 50 -2.50 -10.79 -2.94
N PHE A 51 -2.85 -9.55 -3.27
CA PHE A 51 -3.02 -9.12 -4.67
C PHE A 51 -1.73 -9.17 -5.48
N VAL A 52 -0.57 -8.94 -4.84
CA VAL A 52 0.72 -9.07 -5.55
C VAL A 52 1.01 -10.54 -5.84
N VAL A 53 0.76 -11.42 -4.86
CA VAL A 53 0.89 -12.87 -5.05
C VAL A 53 -0.06 -13.37 -6.14
N ASP A 54 -1.32 -12.94 -6.12
CA ASP A 54 -2.33 -13.35 -7.10
C ASP A 54 -2.00 -12.78 -8.50
N PHE A 55 -1.45 -11.56 -8.61
CA PHE A 55 -0.95 -11.00 -9.86
C PHE A 55 0.20 -11.84 -10.43
N GLU A 56 1.20 -12.15 -9.60
CA GLU A 56 2.37 -12.93 -10.01
C GLU A 56 1.97 -14.33 -10.47
N LYS A 57 1.01 -14.97 -9.78
CA LYS A 57 0.45 -16.26 -10.19
C LYS A 57 -0.31 -16.18 -11.51
N LYS A 58 -1.12 -15.14 -11.71
CA LYS A 58 -1.94 -15.00 -12.92
C LYS A 58 -1.12 -14.69 -14.17
N TYR A 59 -0.13 -13.83 -14.06
CA TYR A 59 0.62 -13.32 -15.21
C TYR A 59 2.01 -13.91 -15.37
N GLY A 60 2.53 -14.65 -14.38
CA GLY A 60 3.90 -15.15 -14.38
C GLY A 60 4.96 -14.03 -14.36
N LYS A 61 4.57 -12.82 -13.96
CA LYS A 61 5.41 -11.61 -13.97
C LYS A 61 5.36 -10.92 -12.62
N LYS A 62 6.47 -10.28 -12.23
CA LYS A 62 6.54 -9.47 -11.02
C LYS A 62 5.69 -8.20 -11.20
N ILE A 63 5.07 -7.72 -10.13
CA ILE A 63 4.34 -6.43 -10.15
C ILE A 63 5.24 -5.23 -10.46
N THR A 64 6.55 -5.40 -10.32
CA THR A 64 7.58 -4.42 -10.68
C THR A 64 7.97 -4.49 -12.15
N ASP A 65 7.46 -5.46 -12.92
CA ASP A 65 7.64 -5.51 -14.38
C ASP A 65 6.72 -4.47 -15.03
N GLU A 66 7.20 -3.24 -14.92
CA GLU A 66 6.54 -2.04 -15.36
C GLU A 66 6.26 -2.07 -16.87
N ASP A 67 7.17 -2.62 -17.68
CA ASP A 67 7.03 -2.72 -19.13
C ASP A 67 5.95 -3.72 -19.53
N PHE A 68 5.92 -4.90 -18.88
CA PHE A 68 4.83 -5.85 -19.08
C PHE A 68 3.47 -5.22 -18.78
N ILE A 69 3.35 -4.53 -17.64
CA ILE A 69 2.08 -3.88 -17.25
C ILE A 69 1.70 -2.79 -18.25
N HIS A 70 2.69 -2.01 -18.72
CA HIS A 70 2.46 -0.94 -19.68
C HIS A 70 2.01 -1.44 -21.04
N LYS A 71 2.53 -2.59 -21.48
CA LYS A 71 2.20 -3.18 -22.78
C LYS A 71 0.86 -3.91 -22.77
N ASN A 72 0.47 -4.51 -21.63
CA ASN A 72 -0.63 -5.47 -21.62
C ASN A 72 -1.85 -5.09 -20.76
N ILE A 73 -1.73 -4.15 -19.80
CA ILE A 73 -2.76 -3.96 -18.77
C ILE A 73 -3.17 -2.50 -18.60
N ILE A 74 -2.22 -1.62 -18.26
CA ILE A 74 -2.49 -0.21 -17.96
C ILE A 74 -1.26 0.62 -18.30
N THR A 75 -1.46 1.75 -18.96
CA THR A 75 -0.36 2.62 -19.42
C THR A 75 0.57 3.05 -18.29
N ARG A 76 1.83 3.37 -18.62
CA ARG A 76 2.83 3.95 -17.69
C ARG A 76 2.27 5.12 -16.89
N THR A 77 1.47 5.98 -17.52
CA THR A 77 0.80 7.11 -16.84
C THR A 77 -0.20 6.64 -15.79
N GLY A 78 -1.05 5.65 -16.12
CA GLY A 78 -1.98 5.08 -15.16
C GLY A 78 -1.27 4.40 -13.98
N GLN A 79 -0.18 3.67 -14.25
CA GLN A 79 0.66 3.05 -13.21
C GLN A 79 1.20 4.11 -12.25
N LYS A 80 1.86 5.16 -12.77
CA LYS A 80 2.43 6.25 -11.97
C LYS A 80 1.39 6.94 -11.10
N GLN A 81 0.17 7.17 -11.61
CA GLN A 81 -0.89 7.78 -10.82
C GLN A 81 -1.36 6.88 -9.67
N ILE A 82 -1.56 5.58 -9.91
CA ILE A 82 -1.96 4.63 -8.87
C ILE A 82 -0.85 4.48 -7.82
N ILE A 83 0.41 4.35 -8.27
CA ILE A 83 1.58 4.26 -7.38
C ILE A 83 1.68 5.52 -6.51
N LYS A 84 1.57 6.72 -7.10
CA LYS A 84 1.59 7.99 -6.37
C LYS A 84 0.50 8.06 -5.30
N LYS A 85 -0.73 7.62 -5.60
CA LYS A 85 -1.81 7.53 -4.59
C LYS A 85 -1.50 6.50 -3.51
N GLY A 86 -0.86 5.39 -3.85
CA GLY A 86 -0.35 4.41 -2.91
C GLY A 86 0.65 5.02 -1.92
N MET A 87 1.65 5.75 -2.42
CA MET A 87 2.66 6.41 -1.60
C MET A 87 2.03 7.47 -0.69
N GLY A 88 1.11 8.28 -1.24
CA GLY A 88 0.37 9.26 -0.45
C GLY A 88 -0.42 8.63 0.69
N ALA A 89 -1.11 7.50 0.43
CA ALA A 89 -1.83 6.77 1.46
C ALA A 89 -0.90 6.19 2.54
N TYR A 90 0.28 5.68 2.15
CA TYR A 90 1.28 5.17 3.09
C TYR A 90 1.71 6.22 4.12
N PHE A 91 1.96 7.46 3.69
CA PHE A 91 2.43 8.52 4.58
C PHE A 91 1.30 9.21 5.36
N SER A 92 0.13 9.39 4.74
CA SER A 92 -1.00 10.11 5.37
C SER A 92 -1.84 9.24 6.30
N SER A 93 -2.20 8.03 5.85
CA SER A 93 -3.10 7.11 6.56
C SER A 93 -2.35 6.04 7.35
N GLY A 94 -1.04 5.90 7.10
CA GLY A 94 -0.19 4.89 7.68
C GLY A 94 -0.15 3.60 6.87
N SER A 95 0.54 2.61 7.42
CA SER A 95 0.64 1.26 6.86
C SER A 95 0.83 0.23 7.95
N ARG A 96 0.84 -1.05 7.56
CA ARG A 96 1.31 -2.14 8.43
C ARG A 96 2.79 -1.92 8.80
N PRO A 97 3.26 -2.52 9.92
CA PRO A 97 4.68 -2.51 10.28
C PRO A 97 5.54 -3.12 9.18
N ASN A 98 6.82 -2.74 9.11
CA ASN A 98 7.81 -3.27 8.16
C ASN A 98 7.35 -3.16 6.68
N GLN A 99 6.57 -2.13 6.35
CA GLN A 99 6.19 -1.83 4.96
C GLN A 99 7.00 -0.64 4.46
N THR A 100 7.35 -0.69 3.18
CA THR A 100 7.97 0.43 2.47
C THR A 100 6.92 1.19 1.65
N PRO A 101 7.14 2.49 1.36
CA PRO A 101 6.25 3.24 0.47
C PRO A 101 6.05 2.54 -0.87
N GLN A 102 7.11 1.95 -1.41
CA GLN A 102 7.12 1.24 -2.69
C GLN A 102 6.28 -0.03 -2.62
N SER A 103 6.52 -0.91 -1.64
CA SER A 103 5.78 -2.18 -1.55
C SER A 103 4.29 -1.95 -1.29
N TRP A 104 3.94 -0.92 -0.51
CA TRP A 104 2.56 -0.48 -0.31
C TRP A 104 1.89 0.01 -1.60
N SER A 105 2.64 0.74 -2.41
CA SER A 105 2.15 1.30 -3.69
C SER A 105 1.98 0.24 -4.75
N TYR A 106 2.90 -0.72 -4.85
CA TYR A 106 2.74 -1.88 -5.72
C TYR A 106 1.61 -2.79 -5.28
N ALA A 107 1.37 -2.94 -3.96
CA ALA A 107 0.19 -3.64 -3.46
C ALA A 107 -1.11 -2.97 -3.92
N ARG A 108 -1.16 -1.63 -3.95
CA ARG A 108 -2.29 -0.87 -4.51
C ARG A 108 -2.43 -1.10 -6.01
N LEU A 109 -1.34 -1.00 -6.78
CA LEU A 109 -1.34 -1.26 -8.22
C LEU A 109 -1.85 -2.67 -8.54
N ALA A 110 -1.33 -3.68 -7.86
CA ALA A 110 -1.79 -5.06 -8.01
C ALA A 110 -3.28 -5.20 -7.65
N SER A 111 -3.74 -4.56 -6.57
CA SER A 111 -5.17 -4.57 -6.21
C SER A 111 -6.03 -3.91 -7.29
N VAL A 112 -5.57 -2.82 -7.91
CA VAL A 112 -6.29 -2.20 -9.04
C VAL A 112 -6.33 -3.13 -10.25
N ILE A 113 -5.21 -3.79 -10.61
CA ILE A 113 -5.14 -4.69 -11.77
C ILE A 113 -5.96 -5.98 -11.55
N MET A 114 -6.01 -6.48 -10.33
CA MET A 114 -6.71 -7.71 -9.97
C MET A 114 -8.18 -7.49 -9.59
N GLY A 115 -8.71 -6.26 -9.69
CA GLY A 115 -10.11 -5.96 -9.39
C GLY A 115 -10.48 -5.89 -7.92
N GLY A 116 -9.47 -5.71 -7.05
CA GLY A 116 -9.68 -5.52 -5.62
C GLY A 116 -10.27 -4.14 -5.25
N ALA A 117 -10.40 -3.89 -3.95
CA ALA A 117 -11.02 -2.68 -3.43
C ALA A 117 -10.36 -1.38 -3.93
N ALA A 118 -9.04 -1.38 -4.15
CA ALA A 118 -8.34 -0.21 -4.67
C ALA A 118 -8.84 0.20 -6.08
N ARG A 119 -9.31 -0.75 -6.91
CA ARG A 119 -9.89 -0.44 -8.23
C ARG A 119 -11.11 0.47 -8.09
N LYS A 120 -11.91 0.32 -7.04
CA LYS A 120 -13.08 1.18 -6.79
C LYS A 120 -12.63 2.63 -6.54
N SER A 121 -11.63 2.82 -5.68
CA SER A 121 -11.07 4.14 -5.36
C SER A 121 -10.29 4.79 -6.51
N ASP A 122 -9.77 3.96 -7.43
CA ASP A 122 -8.96 4.40 -8.57
C ASP A 122 -9.69 4.18 -9.91
N LYS A 123 -11.02 4.01 -9.88
CA LYS A 123 -11.83 3.67 -11.05
C LYS A 123 -11.63 4.64 -12.22
N LYS A 124 -11.59 5.95 -11.92
CA LYS A 124 -11.34 6.99 -12.93
C LYS A 124 -9.98 6.83 -13.64
N ILE A 125 -8.95 6.44 -12.90
CA ILE A 125 -7.61 6.20 -13.45
C ILE A 125 -7.63 4.91 -14.28
N TRP A 126 -8.22 3.84 -13.72
CA TRP A 126 -8.37 2.57 -14.40
C TRP A 126 -9.10 2.71 -15.73
N ASP A 127 -10.29 3.31 -15.74
CA ASP A 127 -11.10 3.45 -16.96
C ASP A 127 -10.43 4.31 -18.03
N LYS A 128 -9.68 5.34 -17.61
CA LYS A 128 -8.97 6.25 -18.53
C LYS A 128 -7.70 5.63 -19.14
N TYR A 129 -6.98 4.81 -18.38
CA TYR A 129 -5.62 4.39 -18.74
C TYR A 129 -5.46 2.88 -18.95
N LYS A 130 -6.49 2.07 -18.69
CA LYS A 130 -6.45 0.64 -19.03
C LYS A 130 -6.23 0.47 -20.52
N ILE A 131 -5.46 -0.53 -20.88
CA ILE A 131 -5.30 -0.93 -22.28
C ILE A 131 -6.58 -1.65 -22.69
N LYS A 132 -7.05 -1.36 -23.91
CA LYS A 132 -8.21 -2.01 -24.51
C LYS A 132 -7.80 -3.35 -25.10
#